data_AF-A0A812KJA9-F1
#
_entry.id   AF-A0A812KJA9-F1
#
_cell.length_a   1.000
_cell.length_b   1.000
_cell.length_c   1.000
_cell.angle_alpha   90.00
_cell.angle_beta   90.00
_cell.angle_gamma   90.00
#
_symmetry.space_group_name_H-M   'P 1'
#
loop_
_entity.id
_entity.type
_entity.pdbx_description
1 polymer ?
#
loop_
_entity_poly.entity_id
_entity_poly.type
_entity_poly.pdbx_seq_one_letter_code
_entity_poly.pdbx_strand_id
1 'polypeptide(L)'
;ERFLDLSILRSLRKFARASAFRRALLSTVALSLSNEDRNLLHEQFLAMDREKRGTITLLEMKAVLEEHFHVDSAEAEALFSSLDTDNDDEIEYSEFLAAALIGRVRVHEDLLRKTFGRFDKT
;
A
#
# COMPACT_ATOMS: atom_id res chain seq x y z
N GLU A 1 5.71 -4.33 -21.19
CA GLU A 1 6.44 -4.05 -19.93
C GLU A 1 5.42 -3.72 -18.85
N ARG A 2 5.63 -4.16 -17.61
CA ARG A 2 4.74 -3.79 -16.49
C ARG A 2 5.03 -2.33 -16.12
N PHE A 3 4.02 -1.48 -16.20
CA PHE A 3 4.17 -0.06 -15.91
C PHE A 3 3.79 0.22 -14.46
N LEU A 4 4.69 0.88 -13.72
CA LEU A 4 4.41 1.36 -12.36
C LEU A 4 3.84 2.77 -12.42
N ASP A 5 2.65 2.92 -11.87
CA ASP A 5 1.96 4.21 -11.84
C ASP A 5 2.50 5.09 -10.72
N LEU A 6 2.85 6.34 -11.05
CA LEU A 6 3.20 7.41 -10.11
C LEU A 6 2.14 7.62 -9.01
N SER A 7 0.90 7.20 -9.24
CA SER A 7 -0.16 7.21 -8.22
C SER A 7 0.15 6.30 -7.02
N ILE A 8 0.89 5.20 -7.23
CA ILE A 8 1.31 4.27 -6.17
C ILE A 8 2.29 4.96 -5.23
N LEU A 9 3.38 5.54 -5.75
CA LEU A 9 4.34 6.27 -4.94
C LEU A 9 3.69 7.41 -4.12
N ARG A 10 2.76 8.15 -4.73
CA ARG A 10 1.98 9.18 -4.02
C ARG A 10 1.14 8.59 -2.88
N SER A 11 0.61 7.38 -3.06
CA SER A 11 -0.16 6.67 -2.03
C SER A 11 0.75 6.19 -0.91
N LEU A 12 1.90 5.58 -1.22
CA LEU A 12 2.88 5.15 -0.21
C LEU A 12 3.33 6.32 0.68
N ARG A 13 3.70 7.46 0.07
CA ARG A 13 4.06 8.69 0.79
C ARG A 13 2.95 9.22 1.70
N LYS A 14 1.69 9.11 1.25
CA LYS A 14 0.53 9.51 2.06
C LYS A 14 0.31 8.54 3.23
N PHE A 15 0.49 7.25 2.99
CA PHE A 15 0.31 6.21 4.02
C PHE A 15 1.36 6.35 5.11
N ALA A 16 2.61 6.60 4.73
CA ALA A 16 3.71 6.86 5.66
C ALA A 16 3.43 8.03 6.62
N ARG A 17 2.66 9.03 6.16
CA ARG A 17 2.26 10.22 6.94
C ARG A 17 0.91 10.05 7.65
N ALA A 18 0.22 8.93 7.44
CA ALA A 18 -1.11 8.71 8.01
C ALA A 18 -1.02 8.33 9.49
N SER A 19 -2.00 8.75 10.29
CA SER A 19 -2.10 8.33 11.69
C SER A 19 -2.35 6.83 11.80
N ALA A 20 -1.94 6.24 12.92
CA ALA A 20 -2.17 4.81 13.20
C ALA A 20 -3.64 4.39 13.00
N PHE A 21 -4.59 5.23 13.43
CA PHE A 21 -6.02 5.03 13.22
C PHE A 21 -6.40 4.97 11.73
N ARG A 22 -5.89 5.90 10.91
CA ARG A 22 -6.13 5.89 9.46
C ARG A 22 -5.52 4.65 8.81
N ARG A 23 -4.31 4.24 9.21
CA ARG A 23 -3.67 3.03 8.71
C ARG A 23 -4.51 1.78 9.03
N ALA A 24 -4.96 1.63 10.27
CA ALA A 24 -5.81 0.51 10.69
C ALA A 24 -7.14 0.45 9.90
N LEU A 25 -7.76 1.61 9.66
CA LEU A 25 -8.96 1.70 8.82
C LEU A 25 -8.69 1.26 7.38
N LEU A 26 -7.57 1.67 6.79
CA LEU A 26 -7.18 1.31 5.43
C LEU A 26 -6.89 -0.19 5.30
N SER A 27 -6.24 -0.79 6.28
CA SER A 27 -6.02 -2.24 6.33
C SER A 27 -7.35 -3.00 6.38
N THR A 28 -8.33 -2.53 7.16
CA THR A 28 -9.67 -3.14 7.20
C THR A 28 -10.39 -3.00 5.86
N VAL A 29 -10.26 -1.83 5.25
CA VAL A 29 -10.85 -1.49 3.96
C VAL A 29 -10.27 -2.34 2.83
N ALA A 30 -8.98 -2.65 2.87
CA ALA A 30 -8.29 -3.46 1.87
C ALA A 30 -8.98 -4.83 1.68
N LEU A 31 -9.57 -5.36 2.74
CA LEU A 31 -10.34 -6.62 2.73
C LEU A 31 -11.68 -6.51 1.97
N SER A 32 -12.22 -5.30 1.80
CA SER A 32 -13.53 -5.04 1.20
C SER A 32 -13.46 -4.45 -0.22
N LEU A 33 -12.30 -4.54 -0.87
CA LEU A 33 -12.10 -3.98 -2.20
C LEU A 33 -12.87 -4.70 -3.30
N SER A 34 -13.26 -3.93 -4.31
CA SER A 34 -13.82 -4.46 -5.55
C SER A 34 -12.78 -5.31 -6.29
N ASN A 35 -13.24 -6.28 -7.09
CA ASN A 35 -12.34 -7.11 -7.89
C ASN A 35 -11.51 -6.29 -8.89
N GLU A 36 -12.08 -5.20 -9.42
CA GLU A 36 -11.41 -4.32 -10.38
C GLU A 36 -10.26 -3.54 -9.72
N ASP A 37 -10.51 -2.94 -8.55
CA ASP A 37 -9.47 -2.24 -7.79
C ASP A 37 -8.35 -3.19 -7.33
N ARG A 38 -8.72 -4.41 -6.90
CA ARG A 38 -7.76 -5.45 -6.52
C ARG A 38 -6.89 -5.85 -7.70
N ASN A 39 -7.45 -6.06 -8.88
CA ASN A 39 -6.68 -6.45 -10.07
C ASN A 39 -5.68 -5.37 -10.47
N LEU A 40 -6.09 -4.09 -10.44
CA LEU A 40 -5.19 -2.99 -10.76
C LEU A 40 -4.03 -2.91 -9.76
N LEU A 41 -4.30 -3.05 -8.46
CA LEU A 41 -3.26 -3.02 -7.43
C LEU A 41 -2.37 -4.26 -7.47
N HIS A 42 -2.93 -5.41 -7.83
CA HIS A 42 -2.18 -6.65 -8.00
C HIS A 42 -1.09 -6.53 -9.07
N GLU A 43 -1.38 -5.93 -10.22
CA GLU A 43 -0.36 -5.72 -11.26
C GLU A 43 0.76 -4.77 -10.80
N GLN A 44 0.45 -3.79 -9.94
CA GLN A 44 1.45 -2.90 -9.35
C GLN A 44 2.32 -3.64 -8.33
N PHE A 45 1.71 -4.47 -7.48
CA PHE A 45 2.44 -5.33 -6.55
C PHE A 45 3.41 -6.27 -7.28
N LEU A 46 2.93 -6.95 -8.32
CA LEU A 46 3.74 -7.86 -9.13
C LEU A 46 4.82 -7.16 -9.97
N ALA A 47 4.76 -5.84 -10.12
CA ALA A 47 5.83 -5.06 -10.72
C ALA A 47 6.91 -4.67 -9.68
N MET A 48 6.56 -4.67 -8.39
CA MET A 48 7.49 -4.45 -7.29
C MET A 48 8.15 -5.75 -6.81
N ASP A 49 7.39 -6.84 -6.67
CA ASP A 49 7.88 -8.18 -6.32
C ASP A 49 8.58 -8.83 -7.52
N ARG A 50 9.87 -8.53 -7.68
CA ARG A 50 10.68 -8.96 -8.83
C ARG A 50 10.95 -10.45 -8.78
N GLU A 51 11.19 -10.97 -7.58
CA GLU A 51 11.49 -12.38 -7.36
C GLU A 51 10.24 -13.27 -7.32
N LYS A 52 9.04 -12.66 -7.29
CA LYS A 52 7.74 -13.34 -7.27
C LYS A 52 7.57 -14.24 -6.04
N ARG A 53 8.07 -13.78 -4.89
CA ARG A 53 8.00 -14.51 -3.62
C ARG A 53 6.64 -14.34 -2.94
N GLY A 54 5.83 -13.39 -3.40
CA GLY A 54 4.56 -13.04 -2.79
C GLY A 54 4.68 -11.93 -1.74
N THR A 55 5.89 -11.40 -1.55
CA THR A 55 6.24 -10.30 -0.64
C THR A 55 7.27 -9.40 -1.31
N ILE A 56 7.39 -8.14 -0.87
CA ILE A 56 8.37 -7.19 -1.41
C ILE A 56 9.42 -6.92 -0.32
N THR A 57 10.68 -7.26 -0.58
CA THR A 57 11.78 -6.88 0.33
C THR A 57 12.16 -5.41 0.21
N LEU A 58 12.87 -4.90 1.21
CA LEU A 58 13.48 -3.58 1.17
C LEU A 58 14.38 -3.39 -0.06
N LEU A 59 15.14 -4.42 -0.46
CA LEU A 59 16.02 -4.35 -1.62
C LEU A 59 15.22 -4.20 -2.92
N GLU A 60 14.16 -4.99 -3.08
CA GLU A 60 13.27 -4.91 -4.24
C GLU A 60 12.56 -3.54 -4.30
N MET A 61 12.03 -3.08 -3.16
CA MET A 61 11.39 -1.77 -3.08
C MET A 61 12.35 -0.64 -3.43
N LYS A 62 13.58 -0.63 -2.91
CA LYS A 62 14.60 0.36 -3.26
C LYS A 62 14.89 0.36 -4.74
N ALA A 63 15.22 -0.80 -5.32
CA ALA A 63 15.57 -0.92 -6.73
C ALA A 63 14.45 -0.40 -7.63
N VAL A 64 13.21 -0.76 -7.31
CA VAL A 64 12.04 -0.35 -8.09
C VAL A 64 11.75 1.14 -7.95
N LEU A 65 11.82 1.70 -6.74
CA LEU A 65 11.54 3.12 -6.51
C LEU A 65 12.63 4.02 -7.11
N GLU A 66 13.88 3.60 -7.09
CA GLU A 66 15.01 4.29 -7.71
C GLU A 66 14.88 4.27 -9.24
N GLU A 67 14.63 3.10 -9.83
CA GLU A 67 14.55 2.91 -11.29
C GLU A 67 13.36 3.64 -11.92
N HIS A 68 12.18 3.54 -11.31
CA HIS A 68 10.95 4.05 -11.93
C HIS A 68 10.57 5.47 -11.50
N PHE A 69 11.05 5.92 -10.35
CA PHE A 69 10.62 7.18 -9.76
C PHE A 69 11.74 8.09 -9.27
N HIS A 70 13.01 7.67 -9.41
CA HIS A 70 14.18 8.43 -8.95
C HIS A 70 14.09 8.81 -7.46
N VAL A 71 13.54 7.91 -6.66
CA VAL A 71 13.47 8.04 -5.20
C VAL A 71 14.80 7.57 -4.62
N ASP A 72 15.36 8.35 -3.68
CA ASP A 72 16.61 7.99 -3.03
C ASP A 72 16.45 6.83 -2.02
N SER A 73 17.57 6.19 -1.67
CA SER A 73 17.55 5.02 -0.79
C SER A 73 17.00 5.33 0.61
N ALA A 74 17.21 6.54 1.13
CA ALA A 74 16.76 6.91 2.48
C ALA A 74 15.25 7.15 2.53
N GLU A 75 14.68 7.78 1.50
CA GLU A 75 13.23 7.89 1.35
C GLU A 75 12.60 6.50 1.15
N ALA A 76 13.21 5.63 0.35
CA ALA A 76 12.72 4.27 0.15
C ALA A 76 12.71 3.45 1.47
N GLU A 77 13.76 3.55 2.29
CA GLU A 77 13.80 2.95 3.63
C GLU A 77 12.69 3.49 4.53
N ALA A 78 12.52 4.81 4.58
CA ALA A 78 11.50 5.43 5.41
C ALA A 78 10.07 5.02 4.99
N LEU A 79 9.84 4.87 3.67
CA LEU A 79 8.58 4.33 3.17
C LEU A 79 8.41 2.87 3.57
N PHE A 80 9.42 2.04 3.35
CA PHE A 80 9.39 0.62 3.70
C PHE A 80 9.01 0.40 5.16
N SER A 81 9.74 1.02 6.11
CA SER A 81 9.45 0.89 7.55
C SER A 81 8.09 1.44 7.98
N SER A 82 7.42 2.21 7.12
CA SER A 82 6.06 2.70 7.39
C SER A 82 4.96 1.77 6.87
N LEU A 83 5.31 0.93 5.90
CA LEU A 83 4.43 -0.08 5.29
C LEU A 83 4.52 -1.41 6.03
N ASP A 84 5.74 -1.80 6.44
CA ASP A 84 6.04 -2.99 7.23
C ASP A 84 5.47 -2.81 8.64
N THR A 85 4.26 -3.32 8.87
CA THR A 85 3.53 -3.07 10.12
C THR A 85 3.81 -4.11 11.18
N ASP A 86 4.18 -5.33 10.79
CA ASP A 86 4.54 -6.41 11.70
C ASP A 86 6.05 -6.57 11.92
N ASN A 87 6.88 -5.83 11.17
CA ASN A 87 8.35 -5.78 11.26
C ASN A 87 9.00 -7.12 10.92
N ASP A 88 8.50 -7.80 9.89
CA ASP A 88 9.08 -9.05 9.38
C ASP A 88 10.13 -8.84 8.27
N ASP A 89 10.48 -7.58 7.98
CA ASP A 89 11.38 -7.14 6.92
C ASP A 89 10.88 -7.47 5.50
N GLU A 90 9.58 -7.74 5.35
CA GLU A 90 8.91 -7.92 4.07
C GLU A 90 7.61 -7.09 4.01
N ILE A 91 7.20 -6.64 2.81
CA ILE A 91 5.87 -6.06 2.62
C ILE A 91 4.96 -7.12 2.05
N GLU A 92 3.98 -7.54 2.85
CA GLU A 92 2.96 -8.45 2.38
C GLU A 92 2.01 -7.76 1.38
N TYR A 93 1.31 -8.57 0.57
CA TYR A 93 0.29 -8.05 -0.32
C TYR A 93 -0.81 -7.27 0.42
N SER A 94 -1.16 -7.70 1.63
CA SER A 94 -2.21 -7.08 2.46
C SER A 94 -1.82 -5.65 2.89
N GLU A 95 -0.55 -5.46 3.29
CA GLU A 95 0.03 -4.18 3.70
C GLU A 95 0.21 -3.23 2.51
N PHE A 96 0.68 -3.77 1.39
CA PHE A 96 0.77 -3.01 0.14
C PHE A 96 -0.59 -2.46 -0.29
N LEU A 97 -1.65 -3.29 -0.23
CA LEU A 97 -3.01 -2.84 -0.57
C LEU A 97 -3.46 -1.70 0.36
N ALA A 98 -3.25 -1.83 1.67
CA ALA A 98 -3.61 -0.79 2.64
C ALA A 98 -2.92 0.55 2.30
N ALA A 99 -1.64 0.50 1.94
CA ALA A 99 -0.86 1.68 1.57
C ALA A 99 -1.28 2.29 0.22
N ALA A 100 -1.55 1.45 -0.78
CA ALA A 100 -1.95 1.91 -2.11
C ALA A 100 -3.36 2.54 -2.13
N LEU A 101 -4.20 2.21 -1.15
CA LEU A 101 -5.57 2.72 -1.08
C LEU A 101 -5.67 4.19 -0.68
N ILE A 102 -4.77 4.69 0.15
CA ILE A 102 -4.89 6.04 0.71
C ILE A 102 -4.91 7.16 -0.35
N GLY A 103 -4.30 6.94 -1.52
CA GLY A 103 -4.34 7.89 -2.64
C GLY A 103 -5.67 7.88 -3.39
N ARG A 104 -6.39 6.76 -3.34
CA ARG A 104 -7.68 6.52 -4.00
C ARG A 104 -8.89 6.86 -3.09
N VAL A 105 -8.62 7.20 -1.82
CA VAL A 105 -9.57 7.46 -0.72
C VAL A 105 -10.42 8.75 -0.82
N ARG A 106 -10.50 9.43 -1.98
CA ARG A 106 -11.63 10.37 -2.19
C ARG A 106 -12.99 9.65 -2.16
N VAL A 107 -12.98 8.34 -2.41
CA VAL A 107 -14.17 7.45 -2.40
C VAL A 107 -14.55 6.98 -0.99
N HIS A 108 -13.70 7.23 0.02
CA HIS A 108 -13.73 6.45 1.25
C HIS A 108 -14.43 7.08 2.44
N GLU A 109 -14.94 8.31 2.41
CA GLU A 109 -15.73 8.81 3.54
C GLU A 109 -16.98 7.92 3.77
N ASP A 110 -17.63 7.49 2.69
CA ASP A 110 -18.75 6.55 2.74
C ASP A 110 -18.34 5.13 3.15
N LEU A 111 -17.18 4.66 2.68
CA LEU A 111 -16.70 3.32 3.02
C LEU A 111 -16.08 3.27 4.43
N LEU A 112 -15.49 4.37 4.91
CA LEU A 112 -15.12 4.60 6.32
C LEU A 112 -16.37 4.62 7.20
N ARG A 113 -17.44 5.29 6.77
CA ARG A 113 -18.72 5.30 7.48
C ARG A 113 -19.36 3.90 7.51
N LYS A 114 -19.25 3.13 6.43
CA LYS A 114 -19.71 1.73 6.37
C LYS A 114 -18.87 0.79 7.23
N THR A 115 -17.54 0.91 7.23
CA THR A 115 -16.68 0.11 8.12
C THR A 115 -16.91 0.49 9.58
N PHE A 116 -17.04 1.78 9.92
CA PHE A 116 -17.42 2.22 11.27
C PHE A 116 -18.77 1.68 11.71
N GLY A 117 -19.79 1.71 10.85
CA GLY A 117 -21.12 1.19 11.18
C GLY A 117 -21.18 -0.33 11.41
N ARG A 118 -20.13 -1.07 11.00
CA ARG A 118 -19.94 -2.48 11.36
C ARG A 118 -19.30 -2.65 12.74
N PHE A 119 -18.41 -1.75 13.16
CA PHE A 119 -17.77 -1.79 14.49
C PHE A 119 -18.67 -1.21 15.60
N ASP A 120 -19.54 -0.25 15.31
CA ASP A 120 -20.38 0.46 16.29
C ASP A 120 -21.71 -0.26 16.62
N LYS A 121 -21.87 -1.53 16.21
CA LYS A 121 -23.07 -2.35 16.46
C LYS A 121 -22.83 -3.58 17.35
N THR A 122 -21.71 -3.62 18.05
CA THR A 122 -21.43 -4.58 19.13
C THR A 122 -21.55 -3.92 20.49
#